data_AF-A0A7V3HX99-F1
#
_entry.id   AF-A0A7V3HX99-F1
#
_cell.length_a   1.000
_cell.length_b   1.000
_cell.length_c   1.000
_cell.angle_alpha   90.00
_cell.angle_beta   90.00
_cell.angle_gamma   90.00
#
_symmetry.space_group_name_H-M   'P 1'
#
loop_
_entity.id
_entity.type
_entity.pdbx_description
1 polymer ?
#
loop_
_entity_poly.entity_id
_entity_poly.type
_entity_poly.pdbx_seq_one_letter_code
_entity_poly.pdbx_strand_id
1 'polypeptide(L)'
;LPAGYAHLHVAAQIGTGRERFERAADAVMHWGMQRGSGLRVRASSETVVPGAVVVVRMGFLPAPCRVVYVVDEPDIRGFGYGTLPGHPESGEERFVVRHDPDTDDVFAEVSSFSRPATWWSRAGGPVVSVAQRVIAKRYLRAV
;
A
#
# COMPACT_ATOMS: atom_id res chain seq x y z
N LEU A 1 -3.23 -14.23 -8.00
CA LEU A 1 -4.12 -13.03 -8.01
C LEU A 1 -5.31 -13.33 -8.93
N PRO A 2 -6.52 -12.82 -8.64
CA PRO A 2 -7.75 -13.18 -9.37
C PRO A 2 -7.76 -12.68 -10.82
N ALA A 3 -8.29 -13.49 -11.75
CA ALA A 3 -8.46 -13.10 -13.15
C ALA A 3 -9.49 -11.95 -13.30
N GLY A 4 -9.31 -11.08 -14.30
CA GLY A 4 -10.20 -9.94 -14.56
C GLY A 4 -9.89 -8.66 -13.76
N TYR A 5 -8.80 -8.65 -13.00
CA TYR A 5 -8.28 -7.48 -12.29
C TYR A 5 -7.00 -6.96 -12.96
N ALA A 6 -6.79 -5.65 -12.92
CA ALA A 6 -5.51 -5.05 -13.25
C ALA A 6 -4.54 -5.30 -12.08
N HIS A 7 -3.34 -5.78 -12.40
CA HIS A 7 -2.31 -6.12 -11.42
C HIS A 7 -1.19 -5.10 -11.44
N LEU A 8 -0.70 -4.75 -10.24
CA LEU A 8 0.49 -3.95 -10.06
C LEU A 8 1.40 -4.65 -9.06
N HIS A 9 2.69 -4.67 -9.35
CA HIS A 9 3.73 -5.00 -8.40
C HIS A 9 4.90 -4.06 -8.64
N VAL A 10 5.36 -3.40 -7.58
CA VAL A 10 6.56 -2.57 -7.60
C VAL A 10 7.36 -2.83 -6.34
N ALA A 11 8.67 -2.89 -6.49
CA ALA A 11 9.62 -3.07 -5.40
C ALA A 11 10.79 -2.11 -5.58
N ALA A 12 11.39 -1.69 -4.47
CA ALA A 12 12.67 -0.99 -4.48
C ALA A 12 13.49 -1.41 -3.27
N GLN A 13 14.80 -1.56 -3.47
CA GLN A 13 15.73 -1.69 -2.37
C GLN A 13 15.79 -0.35 -1.62
N ILE A 14 15.61 -0.40 -0.31
CA ILE A 14 15.56 0.76 0.58
C ILE A 14 16.75 0.80 1.56
N GLY A 15 17.66 -0.15 1.47
CA GLY A 15 18.91 -0.23 2.23
C GLY A 15 19.31 -1.67 2.50
N THR A 16 20.10 -1.89 3.54
CA THR A 16 20.57 -3.21 3.99
C THR A 16 20.49 -3.32 5.52
N GLY A 17 20.43 -4.54 6.04
CA GLY A 17 20.55 -4.85 7.46
C GLY A 17 19.24 -4.92 8.23
N ARG A 18 19.26 -5.74 9.29
CA ARG A 18 18.13 -5.92 10.23
C ARG A 18 17.62 -4.59 10.80
N GLU A 19 18.49 -3.66 11.17
CA GLU A 19 18.06 -2.37 11.73
C GLU A 19 17.25 -1.57 10.70
N ARG A 20 17.66 -1.58 9.43
CA ARG A 20 16.92 -0.90 8.37
C ARG A 20 15.55 -1.53 8.15
N PHE A 21 15.49 -2.87 8.18
CA PHE A 21 14.24 -3.64 8.12
C PHE A 21 13.30 -3.24 9.26
N GLU A 22 13.74 -3.29 10.52
CA GLU A 22 12.88 -2.97 11.67
C GLU A 22 12.34 -1.54 11.60
N ARG A 23 13.17 -0.55 11.25
CA ARG A 23 12.72 0.84 11.10
C ARG A 23 11.69 1.02 9.99
N ALA A 24 11.94 0.41 8.82
CA ALA A 24 11.02 0.51 7.69
C ALA A 24 9.72 -0.25 7.96
N ALA A 25 9.80 -1.41 8.61
CA ALA A 25 8.67 -2.21 9.02
C ALA A 25 7.79 -1.47 10.02
N ASP A 26 8.38 -0.85 11.04
CA ASP A 26 7.68 0.01 12.00
C ASP A 26 6.97 1.17 11.28
N ALA A 27 7.67 1.85 10.36
CA ALA A 27 7.07 2.92 9.56
C ALA A 27 5.88 2.40 8.74
N VAL A 28 5.98 1.25 8.07
CA VAL A 28 4.86 0.63 7.33
C VAL A 28 3.69 0.35 8.27
N MET A 29 3.93 -0.25 9.42
CA MET A 29 2.91 -0.57 10.41
C MET A 29 2.27 0.67 11.06
N HIS A 30 2.85 1.86 10.86
CA HIS A 30 2.30 3.15 11.26
C HIS A 30 1.91 4.02 10.05
N TRP A 31 1.41 3.40 8.97
CA TRP A 31 0.90 4.08 7.76
C TRP A 31 1.94 4.95 7.04
N GLY A 32 3.23 4.69 7.25
CA GLY A 32 4.34 5.51 6.80
C GLY A 32 4.41 5.65 5.28
N MET A 33 4.14 4.57 4.54
CA MET A 33 4.05 4.64 3.08
C MET A 33 2.98 5.63 2.62
N GLN A 34 1.76 5.54 3.19
CA GLN A 34 0.67 6.43 2.79
C GLN A 34 0.95 7.88 3.21
N ARG A 35 1.42 8.11 4.45
CA ARG A 35 1.74 9.45 4.97
C ARG A 35 2.91 10.10 4.21
N GLY A 36 4.01 9.36 4.00
CA GLY A 36 5.21 9.86 3.35
C GLY A 36 5.09 10.06 1.84
N SER A 37 4.06 9.50 1.21
CA SER A 37 3.75 9.81 -0.20
C SER A 37 3.04 11.15 -0.41
N GLY A 38 2.73 11.89 0.66
CA GLY A 38 2.07 13.20 0.60
C GLY A 38 0.53 13.11 0.59
N LEU A 39 -0.02 11.94 0.91
CA LEU A 39 -1.46 11.74 1.04
C LEU A 39 -1.92 12.08 2.46
N ARG A 40 -3.15 12.59 2.58
CA ARG A 40 -3.75 12.80 3.89
C ARG A 40 -4.36 11.48 4.37
N VAL A 41 -3.89 11.00 5.52
CA VAL A 41 -4.31 9.72 6.10
C VAL A 41 -5.13 9.98 7.37
N ARG A 42 -6.32 9.38 7.44
CA ARG A 42 -7.11 9.27 8.66
C ARG A 42 -7.40 7.80 8.92
N ALA A 43 -6.83 7.25 9.98
CA ALA A 43 -7.00 5.85 10.34
C ALA A 43 -7.77 5.74 11.67
N SER A 44 -8.55 4.67 11.82
CA SER A 44 -9.24 4.35 13.07
C SER A 44 -8.31 3.81 14.16
N SER A 45 -7.06 3.50 13.80
CA SER A 45 -6.02 2.99 14.68
C SER A 45 -4.69 3.62 14.29
N GLU A 46 -3.85 3.93 15.27
CA GLU A 46 -2.51 4.47 15.04
C GLU A 46 -1.61 3.44 14.36
N THR A 47 -1.64 2.20 14.85
CA THR A 47 -0.95 1.05 14.27
C THR A 47 -1.90 0.26 13.38
N VAL A 48 -1.36 -0.33 12.33
CA VAL A 48 -2.06 -1.22 11.42
C VAL A 48 -2.44 -2.52 12.15
N VAL A 49 -3.74 -2.76 12.25
CA VAL A 49 -4.31 -4.00 12.82
C VAL A 49 -5.45 -4.50 11.92
N PRO A 50 -5.73 -5.82 11.88
CA PRO A 50 -6.87 -6.34 11.12
C PRO A 50 -8.18 -5.62 11.48
N GLY A 51 -8.96 -5.25 10.47
CA GLY A 51 -10.21 -4.52 10.64
C GLY A 51 -10.07 -2.99 10.76
N ALA A 52 -8.85 -2.46 10.98
CA ALA A 52 -8.64 -1.01 10.99
C ALA A 52 -9.09 -0.38 9.67
N VAL A 53 -9.82 0.73 9.76
CA VAL A 53 -10.29 1.50 8.61
C VAL A 53 -9.38 2.69 8.40
N VAL A 54 -8.95 2.88 7.16
CA VAL A 54 -8.14 4.01 6.75
C VAL A 54 -8.82 4.75 5.61
N VAL A 55 -8.85 6.07 5.70
CA VAL A 55 -9.29 6.95 4.61
C VAL A 55 -8.07 7.71 4.13
N VAL A 56 -7.60 7.34 2.94
CA VAL A 56 -6.54 8.05 2.23
C VAL A 56 -7.19 9.12 1.35
N ARG A 57 -6.65 10.33 1.33
CA ARG A 57 -7.17 11.43 0.50
C ARG A 57 -6.13 11.92 -0.48
N MET A 58 -6.51 11.91 -1.76
CA MET A 58 -5.78 12.54 -2.86
C MET A 58 -6.56 13.78 -3.31
N GLY A 59 -6.09 14.96 -2.90
CA GLY A 59 -6.89 16.18 -3.04
C GLY A 59 -8.22 16.05 -2.30
N PHE A 60 -9.33 16.23 -3.01
CA PHE A 60 -10.69 16.13 -2.47
C PHE A 60 -11.28 14.71 -2.50
N LEU A 61 -10.65 13.77 -3.21
CA LEU A 61 -11.18 12.42 -3.41
C LEU A 61 -10.83 11.52 -2.21
N PRO A 62 -11.83 10.98 -1.49
CA PRO A 62 -11.60 9.98 -0.46
C PRO A 62 -11.42 8.58 -1.05
N ALA A 63 -10.49 7.83 -0.48
CA ALA A 63 -10.22 6.44 -0.76
C ALA A 63 -10.29 5.65 0.57
N PRO A 64 -11.50 5.20 0.97
CA PRO A 64 -11.67 4.38 2.17
C PRO A 64 -11.26 2.92 1.93
N CYS A 65 -10.47 2.37 2.84
CA CYS A 65 -10.00 0.99 2.83
C CYS A 65 -10.11 0.37 4.23
N ARG A 66 -10.07 -0.96 4.31
CA ARG A 66 -10.02 -1.73 5.56
C ARG A 66 -8.89 -2.75 5.50
N VAL A 67 -8.07 -2.79 6.54
CA VAL A 67 -7.03 -3.82 6.71
C VAL A 67 -7.69 -5.19 6.79
N VAL A 68 -7.32 -6.08 5.86
CA VAL A 68 -7.85 -7.44 5.76
C VAL A 68 -6.92 -8.47 6.41
N TYR A 69 -5.61 -8.21 6.41
CA TYR A 69 -4.61 -9.02 7.11
C TYR A 69 -3.36 -8.20 7.43
N VAL A 70 -2.57 -8.71 8.38
CA VAL A 70 -1.22 -8.26 8.73
C VAL A 70 -0.26 -9.40 8.44
N VAL A 71 0.94 -9.06 7.97
CA VAL A 71 2.07 -9.98 7.79
C VAL A 71 3.09 -9.63 8.87
N ASP A 72 3.43 -10.62 9.70
CA ASP A 72 4.44 -10.49 10.74
C ASP A 72 5.28 -11.77 10.77
N GLU A 73 6.27 -11.80 9.91
CA GLU A 73 7.24 -12.88 9.77
C GLU A 73 8.65 -12.31 10.07
N PRO A 74 9.65 -13.16 10.40
CA PRO A 74 10.98 -12.70 10.80
C PRO A 74 11.65 -11.74 9.80
N ASP A 75 11.42 -11.97 8.50
CA ASP A 75 12.05 -11.21 7.42
C ASP A 75 11.04 -10.50 6.51
N ILE A 76 9.74 -10.52 6.86
CA ILE A 76 8.68 -9.83 6.10
C ILE A 76 7.68 -9.23 7.08
N ARG A 77 7.46 -7.91 7.00
CA ARG A 77 6.44 -7.23 7.81
C ARG A 77 5.61 -6.24 7.00
N GLY A 78 4.32 -6.19 7.27
CA GLY A 78 3.40 -5.25 6.61
C GLY A 78 1.95 -5.70 6.65
N PHE A 79 1.16 -5.33 5.65
CA PHE A 79 -0.28 -5.57 5.66
C PHE A 79 -0.91 -5.50 4.28
N GLY A 80 -2.14 -6.01 4.19
CA GLY A 80 -3.03 -5.79 3.04
C GLY A 80 -4.32 -5.10 3.48
N TYR A 81 -4.82 -4.17 2.67
CA TYR A 81 -6.17 -3.64 2.81
C TYR A 81 -7.01 -3.89 1.56
N GLY A 82 -8.32 -4.00 1.77
CA GLY A 82 -9.32 -3.99 0.71
C GLY A 82 -10.03 -2.63 0.65
N THR A 83 -10.41 -2.21 -0.55
CA THR A 83 -11.19 -0.98 -0.78
C THR A 83 -12.63 -1.11 -0.25
N LEU A 84 -13.18 -0.05 0.32
CA LEU A 84 -14.56 0.04 0.81
C LEU A 84 -15.47 0.85 -0.15
N PRO A 85 -16.82 0.77 -0.02
CA PRO A 85 -17.72 1.65 -0.77
C PRO A 85 -17.36 3.14 -0.62
N GLY A 86 -17.40 3.87 -1.74
CA GLY A 86 -16.91 5.24 -1.84
C GLY A 86 -15.48 5.37 -2.36
N HIS A 87 -14.74 4.25 -2.45
CA HIS A 87 -13.46 4.18 -3.15
C HIS A 87 -13.67 4.13 -4.68
N PRO A 88 -12.90 4.86 -5.50
CA PRO A 88 -13.07 4.88 -6.96
C PRO A 88 -12.77 3.53 -7.64
N GLU A 89 -11.88 2.76 -7.02
CA GLU A 89 -11.47 1.40 -7.43
C GLU A 89 -11.95 0.35 -6.42
N SER A 90 -12.16 -0.88 -6.91
CA SER A 90 -12.49 -2.07 -6.11
C SER A 90 -11.33 -3.06 -6.21
N GLY A 91 -10.70 -3.39 -5.09
CA GLY A 91 -9.52 -4.22 -5.08
C GLY A 91 -8.87 -4.37 -3.70
N GLU A 92 -7.67 -4.93 -3.71
CA GLU A 92 -6.79 -5.05 -2.55
C GLU A 92 -5.40 -4.49 -2.89
N GLU A 93 -4.76 -3.89 -1.89
CA GLU A 93 -3.37 -3.45 -1.97
C GLU A 93 -2.60 -3.90 -0.72
N ARG A 94 -1.42 -4.47 -0.96
CA ARG A 94 -0.48 -5.00 0.02
C ARG A 94 0.77 -4.13 0.04
N PHE A 95 1.20 -3.80 1.25
CA PHE A 95 2.39 -3.02 1.55
C PHE A 95 3.26 -3.84 2.49
N VAL A 96 4.48 -4.16 2.08
CA VAL A 96 5.42 -4.92 2.91
C VAL A 96 6.83 -4.38 2.82
N VAL A 97 7.58 -4.59 3.87
CA VAL A 97 9.04 -4.55 3.86
C VAL A 97 9.54 -5.99 3.96
N ARG A 98 10.50 -6.34 3.12
CA ARG A 98 11.17 -7.63 3.11
C ARG A 98 12.66 -7.43 3.39
N HIS A 99 13.24 -8.30 4.19
CA HIS A 99 14.68 -8.45 4.37
C HIS A 99 15.14 -9.74 3.69
N ASP A 100 16.24 -9.67 2.95
CA ASP A 100 16.86 -10.82 2.32
C ASP A 100 18.02 -11.32 3.20
N PRO A 101 17.90 -12.49 3.84
CA PRO A 101 18.93 -12.95 4.79
C PRO A 101 20.23 -13.37 4.10
N ASP A 102 20.20 -13.66 2.80
CA ASP A 102 21.38 -14.09 2.05
C ASP A 102 22.21 -12.90 1.58
N THR A 103 21.55 -11.80 1.19
CA THR A 103 22.23 -10.58 0.68
C THR A 103 22.24 -9.42 1.67
N ASP A 104 21.52 -9.53 2.78
CA ASP A 104 21.25 -8.47 3.76
C ASP A 104 20.45 -7.29 3.18
N ASP A 105 19.88 -7.43 1.97
CA ASP A 105 19.14 -6.35 1.31
C ASP A 105 17.73 -6.17 1.90
N VAL A 106 17.31 -4.91 2.05
CA VAL A 106 15.96 -4.56 2.51
C VAL A 106 15.17 -3.95 1.36
N PHE A 107 13.99 -4.48 1.09
CA PHE A 107 13.09 -4.04 0.03
C PHE A 107 11.77 -3.51 0.60
N ALA A 108 11.31 -2.38 0.07
CA ALA A 108 9.90 -2.00 0.14
C ALA A 108 9.18 -2.59 -1.07
N GLU A 109 7.99 -3.16 -0.86
CA GLU A 109 7.19 -3.77 -1.90
C GLU A 109 5.73 -3.34 -1.78
N VAL A 110 5.13 -3.01 -2.93
CA VAL A 110 3.70 -2.74 -3.06
C VAL A 110 3.14 -3.63 -4.15
N SER A 111 2.08 -4.37 -3.82
CA SER A 111 1.34 -5.17 -4.80
C SER A 111 -0.15 -4.93 -4.68
N SER A 112 -0.86 -4.86 -5.80
CA SER A 112 -2.30 -4.67 -5.80
C SER A 112 -2.99 -5.36 -6.96
N PHE A 113 -4.26 -5.65 -6.76
CA PHE A 113 -5.20 -6.03 -7.81
C PHE A 113 -6.44 -5.16 -7.70
N SER A 114 -6.85 -4.52 -8.80
CA SER A 114 -8.01 -3.62 -8.78
C SER A 114 -8.80 -3.60 -10.08
N ARG A 115 -10.05 -3.15 -10.00
CA ARG A 115 -10.93 -2.85 -11.13
C ARG A 115 -11.75 -1.58 -10.83
N PRO A 116 -12.20 -0.84 -11.85
CA PRO A 116 -13.03 0.35 -11.65
C PRO A 116 -14.33 0.02 -10.89
N ALA A 117 -14.60 0.72 -9.79
CA ALA A 117 -15.79 0.53 -8.96
C ALA A 117 -16.94 1.48 -9.31
N THR A 118 -16.66 2.60 -9.97
CA THR A 118 -17.64 3.67 -10.24
C THR A 118 -17.76 3.94 -11.74
N TRP A 119 -18.95 4.38 -12.17
CA TRP A 119 -19.21 4.63 -13.60
C TRP A 119 -18.35 5.77 -14.17
N TRP A 120 -18.00 6.78 -13.36
CA TRP A 120 -17.05 7.83 -13.75
C TRP A 120 -15.59 7.37 -13.72
N SER A 121 -15.20 6.38 -12.88
CA SER A 121 -13.85 5.81 -12.96
C SER A 121 -13.66 4.98 -14.24
N ARG A 122 -14.74 4.38 -14.76
CA ARG A 122 -14.74 3.80 -16.12
C ARG A 122 -14.56 4.84 -17.21
N ALA A 123 -15.09 6.06 -17.05
CA ALA A 123 -14.90 7.17 -18.00
C ALA A 123 -13.52 7.83 -17.88
N GLY A 124 -12.88 7.78 -16.71
CA GLY A 124 -11.54 8.33 -16.44
C GLY A 124 -10.35 7.53 -17.00
N GLY A 125 -10.58 6.31 -17.47
CA GLY A 125 -9.63 5.55 -18.29
C GLY A 125 -8.18 5.44 -17.77
N PRO A 126 -7.17 5.31 -18.65
CA PRO A 126 -5.77 4.99 -18.31
C PRO A 126 -5.04 6.02 -17.42
N VAL A 127 -5.63 7.20 -17.19
CA VAL A 127 -5.10 8.25 -16.30
C VAL A 127 -5.08 7.78 -14.84
N VAL A 128 -6.08 6.99 -14.42
CA VAL A 128 -6.15 6.42 -13.07
C VAL A 128 -5.02 5.41 -12.85
N SER A 129 -4.74 4.57 -13.84
CA SER A 129 -3.67 3.56 -13.76
C SER A 129 -2.26 4.18 -13.72
N VAL A 130 -2.04 5.30 -14.41
CA VAL A 130 -0.77 6.04 -14.34
C VAL A 130 -0.58 6.71 -12.98
N ALA A 131 -1.64 7.31 -12.42
CA ALA A 131 -1.60 7.89 -11.08
C ALA A 131 -1.30 6.83 -10.01
N GLN A 132 -1.91 5.64 -10.10
CA GLN A 132 -1.61 4.50 -9.23
C GLN A 132 -0.13 4.13 -9.27
N ARG A 133 0.48 4.07 -10.47
CA ARG A 133 1.89 3.70 -10.61
C ARG A 133 2.85 4.76 -10.07
N VAL A 134 2.51 6.04 -10.22
CA VAL A 134 3.28 7.16 -9.66
C VAL A 134 3.20 7.15 -8.14
N ILE A 135 2.03 6.92 -7.57
CA ILE A 135 1.82 6.85 -6.13
C ILE A 135 2.52 5.63 -5.54
N ALA A 136 2.43 4.48 -6.21
CA ALA A 136 3.16 3.29 -5.80
C ALA A 136 4.67 3.51 -5.75
N LYS A 137 5.25 4.24 -6.72
CA LYS A 137 6.66 4.66 -6.66
C LYS A 137 6.96 5.66 -5.53
N ARG A 138 6.00 6.50 -5.14
CA ARG A 138 6.15 7.41 -3.99
C ARG A 138 6.09 6.66 -2.67
N TYR A 139 5.29 5.59 -2.56
CA TYR A 139 5.27 4.70 -1.40
C TYR A 139 6.64 4.08 -1.16
N LEU A 140 7.30 3.60 -2.21
CA LEU A 140 8.63 2.99 -2.11
C LEU A 140 9.71 3.94 -1.59
N ARG A 141 9.56 5.25 -1.80
CA ARG A 141 10.51 6.28 -1.33
C ARG A 141 10.20 6.81 0.07
N ALA A 142 9.07 6.41 0.64
CA ALA A 142 8.54 6.97 1.87
C ALA A 142 9.01 6.23 3.13
N VAL A 143 9.65 5.07 2.98
CA VAL A 143 10.11 4.23 4.09
C VAL A 143 11.55 3.83 3.95
#